data_AF-A0A0S7BDV0-F1
#
_entry.id   AF-A0A0S7BDV0-F1
#
_cell.length_a   1.000
_cell.length_b   1.000
_cell.length_c   1.000
_cell.angle_alpha   90.00
_cell.angle_beta   90.00
_cell.angle_gamma   90.00
#
_symmetry.space_group_name_H-M   'P 1'
#
loop_
_entity.id
_entity.type
_entity.pdbx_description
1 polymer ?
#
loop_
_entity_poly.entity_id
_entity_poly.type
_entity_poly.pdbx_seq_one_letter_code
_entity_poly.pdbx_strand_id
1 'polypeptide(L)'
;MAKKWLLVLALCALLFTAAACTQTAAPTTAPTAAPEGTTAAPAASEDVVLDVVGESKSASFSMDSLKALPAVEGQAGIKSSTGKITPPTAFKGVSLIDLLDQVGGLGENMGVEIEAEDGYIMTFSGDQIANGDFITYDPATGDEIQNAGPLTVIVAYEMNGQPLDEKADGRLRLAIISDKNNQVTDGHWSIKWVRKVTVKSMAEEWSLDAQGAIQDTIDRGSFESCSASGCHGASWTDTKAQEWSGTPLWIVVGRVDDEFKHGSDVEPYNRELADAGYTIELVAADGTSVTLNSADIKENNAILLANKVNGNQLTDKDFPLRLVGSGLDGKQSVGGIVKLILHFNETAAEGQAATPAVAPAGEEALKLTGLVNAEQSWSLDMLKALDVVKLQLEHPKKGMTDYEGVRLNDLLTLAGLKADATSLIFTAADGFTAEVKLADVQACKDCLVAFDDDGSLKLAMPGMDSGVWVKTLTQIEVK
;
A
#
# COMPACT_ATOMS: atom_id res chain seq x y z
N MET A 1 -44.38 -16.27 50.01
CA MET A 1 -44.20 -16.61 51.44
C MET A 1 -42.79 -17.18 51.59
N ALA A 2 -41.79 -16.35 51.80
CA ALA A 2 -41.24 -15.94 53.10
C ALA A 2 -40.45 -17.05 53.83
N LYS A 3 -39.18 -16.71 54.11
CA LYS A 3 -38.30 -17.12 55.24
C LYS A 3 -37.53 -18.44 55.08
N LYS A 4 -36.18 -18.37 55.02
CA LYS A 4 -35.19 -18.34 56.15
C LYS A 4 -35.05 -19.73 56.79
N TRP A 5 -33.93 -20.22 57.30
CA TRP A 5 -32.49 -19.92 57.38
C TRP A 5 -31.91 -21.07 58.26
N LEU A 6 -30.58 -21.13 58.37
CA LEU A 6 -29.74 -21.73 59.45
C LEU A 6 -29.46 -23.25 59.38
N LEU A 7 -28.19 -23.68 59.21
CA LEU A 7 -27.03 -23.73 60.14
C LEU A 7 -27.18 -24.74 61.28
N VAL A 8 -26.27 -25.75 61.34
CA VAL A 8 -25.56 -26.35 62.51
C VAL A 8 -24.56 -27.41 61.93
N LEU A 9 -23.22 -27.33 62.04
CA LEU A 9 -22.26 -27.45 63.17
C LEU A 9 -21.77 -28.88 63.48
N ALA A 10 -20.44 -29.04 63.35
CA ALA A 10 -19.49 -29.91 64.08
C ALA A 10 -19.59 -31.46 64.02
N LEU A 11 -18.47 -32.13 63.68
CA LEU A 11 -17.61 -32.77 64.70
C LEU A 11 -16.22 -33.18 64.15
N CYS A 12 -15.25 -33.12 65.07
CA CYS A 12 -13.81 -33.34 65.01
C CYS A 12 -13.33 -34.73 64.57
N ALA A 13 -12.08 -34.83 64.10
CA ALA A 13 -10.97 -35.44 64.85
C ALA A 13 -9.62 -35.35 64.10
N LEU A 14 -8.59 -34.94 64.83
CA LEU A 14 -7.18 -34.94 64.47
C LEU A 14 -6.62 -36.36 64.31
N LEU A 15 -5.55 -36.52 63.52
CA LEU A 15 -4.27 -37.08 63.97
C LEU A 15 -3.18 -36.90 62.90
N PHE A 16 -2.03 -36.36 63.34
CA PHE A 16 -0.80 -36.12 62.59
C PHE A 16 0.08 -37.37 62.51
N THR A 17 0.66 -37.65 61.34
CA THR A 17 2.00 -38.26 61.20
C THR A 17 2.67 -37.77 59.92
N ALA A 18 3.89 -37.24 60.04
CA ALA A 18 4.74 -36.79 58.94
C ALA A 18 5.66 -37.92 58.46
N ALA A 19 5.84 -38.05 57.13
CA ALA A 19 7.14 -38.26 56.47
C ALA A 19 6.96 -38.40 54.94
N ALA A 20 7.58 -37.47 54.24
CA ALA A 20 8.09 -37.47 52.86
C ALA A 20 7.56 -38.48 51.82
N CYS A 21 6.94 -37.94 50.76
CA CYS A 21 7.15 -38.41 49.39
C CYS A 21 6.83 -37.28 48.40
N THR A 22 7.69 -37.13 47.41
CA THR A 22 7.60 -36.26 46.23
C THR A 22 6.32 -36.48 45.43
N GLN A 23 5.56 -35.42 45.11
CA GLN A 23 4.53 -35.47 44.06
C GLN A 23 4.23 -34.08 43.46
N THR A 24 4.62 -33.95 42.20
CA THR A 24 3.86 -33.40 41.06
C THR A 24 2.96 -32.18 41.30
N ALA A 25 3.40 -31.02 40.79
CA ALA A 25 2.53 -29.89 40.55
C ALA A 25 1.64 -30.15 39.32
N ALA A 26 0.33 -30.10 39.52
CA ALA A 26 -0.64 -29.90 38.44
C ALA A 26 -0.75 -28.39 38.17
N PRO A 27 -0.64 -27.92 36.92
CA PRO A 27 -0.85 -26.51 36.61
C PRO A 27 -2.35 -26.21 36.50
N THR A 28 -2.78 -25.23 37.29
CA THR A 28 -4.08 -24.55 37.15
C THR A 28 -4.03 -23.60 35.96
N THR A 29 -5.08 -23.66 35.16
CA THR A 29 -5.34 -23.01 33.87
C THR A 29 -5.36 -21.47 33.94
N ALA A 30 -4.65 -20.84 33.01
CA ALA A 30 -4.79 -19.44 32.61
C ALA A 30 -5.75 -19.32 31.40
N PRO A 31 -6.44 -18.18 31.21
CA PRO A 31 -7.50 -18.01 30.22
C PRO A 31 -6.97 -17.99 28.78
N THR A 32 -7.78 -18.60 27.91
CA THR A 32 -7.67 -18.71 26.45
C THR A 32 -7.38 -17.37 25.77
N ALA A 33 -6.18 -17.24 25.21
CA ALA A 33 -5.91 -16.29 24.13
C ALA A 33 -6.48 -16.84 22.82
N ALA A 34 -7.10 -15.96 22.04
CA ALA A 34 -7.53 -16.22 20.67
C ALA A 34 -6.31 -16.59 19.80
N PRO A 35 -6.45 -17.48 18.81
CA PRO A 35 -5.31 -17.89 17.99
C PRO A 35 -4.84 -16.70 17.15
N GLU A 36 -3.59 -16.32 17.38
CA GLU A 36 -2.81 -15.50 16.46
C GLU A 36 -2.91 -16.09 15.06
N GLY A 37 -3.32 -15.27 14.11
CA GLY A 37 -3.34 -15.60 12.69
C GLY A 37 -1.93 -15.99 12.29
N THR A 38 -1.69 -17.29 12.20
CA THR A 38 -0.46 -17.83 11.65
C THR A 38 -0.46 -17.46 10.18
N THR A 39 0.35 -16.47 9.80
CA THR A 39 0.78 -16.32 8.41
C THR A 39 1.52 -17.61 8.09
N ALA A 40 0.83 -18.52 7.42
CA ALA A 40 1.41 -19.78 7.00
C ALA A 40 2.62 -19.47 6.13
N ALA A 41 3.81 -19.88 6.59
CA ALA A 41 4.96 -20.05 5.72
C ALA A 41 4.50 -20.91 4.52
N PRO A 42 4.84 -20.55 3.26
CA PRO A 42 4.41 -21.32 2.11
C PRO A 42 4.85 -22.77 2.29
N ALA A 43 3.88 -23.67 2.20
CA ALA A 43 4.11 -25.10 2.25
C ALA A 43 5.13 -25.50 1.17
N ALA A 44 5.91 -26.54 1.48
CA ALA A 44 6.93 -27.08 0.60
C ALA A 44 6.41 -27.25 -0.85
N SER A 45 7.16 -26.68 -1.79
CA SER A 45 7.14 -26.85 -3.24
C SER A 45 6.60 -28.21 -3.70
N GLU A 46 5.29 -28.31 -3.93
CA GLU A 46 4.80 -29.08 -5.07
C GLU A 46 5.38 -28.43 -6.34
N ASP A 47 5.64 -29.22 -7.38
CA ASP A 47 6.18 -28.74 -8.65
C ASP A 47 5.17 -27.80 -9.35
N VAL A 48 5.21 -26.52 -8.96
CA VAL A 48 4.32 -25.46 -9.46
C VAL A 48 4.68 -25.17 -10.92
N VAL A 49 3.66 -25.22 -11.78
CA VAL A 49 3.77 -24.93 -13.21
C VAL A 49 3.15 -23.61 -13.60
N LEU A 50 2.21 -23.10 -12.79
CA LEU A 50 1.52 -21.86 -13.07
C LEU A 50 1.19 -21.12 -11.77
N ASP A 51 1.59 -19.86 -11.71
CA ASP A 51 1.08 -18.90 -10.73
C ASP A 51 0.03 -18.01 -11.38
N VAL A 52 -1.11 -17.84 -10.71
CA VAL A 52 -2.17 -16.90 -11.09
C VAL A 52 -2.33 -15.90 -9.95
N VAL A 53 -2.19 -14.62 -10.25
CA VAL A 53 -2.20 -13.52 -9.27
C VAL A 53 -3.32 -12.55 -9.63
N GLY A 54 -4.35 -12.50 -8.79
CA GLY A 54 -5.41 -11.51 -8.84
C GLY A 54 -5.08 -10.28 -7.97
N GLU A 55 -6.04 -9.36 -7.83
CA GLU A 55 -5.83 -8.11 -7.10
C GLU A 55 -5.59 -8.32 -5.60
N SER A 56 -6.29 -9.28 -4.99
CA SER A 56 -6.24 -9.54 -3.54
C SER A 56 -5.92 -11.00 -3.19
N LYS A 57 -5.88 -11.89 -4.19
CA LYS A 57 -5.70 -13.33 -4.01
C LYS A 57 -4.74 -13.88 -5.05
N SER A 58 -3.99 -14.90 -4.69
CA SER A 58 -3.19 -15.70 -5.62
C SER A 58 -3.54 -17.18 -5.52
N ALA A 59 -3.24 -17.91 -6.59
CA ALA A 59 -3.34 -19.36 -6.67
C ALA A 59 -2.14 -19.91 -7.43
N SER A 60 -1.56 -20.99 -6.93
CA SER A 60 -0.46 -21.70 -7.58
C SER A 60 -0.92 -23.11 -7.92
N PHE A 61 -0.60 -23.57 -9.13
CA PHE A 61 -1.06 -24.85 -9.65
C PHE A 61 0.14 -25.75 -9.95
N SER A 62 0.07 -27.00 -9.47
CA SER A 62 0.82 -28.12 -10.05
C SER A 62 0.12 -28.61 -11.32
N MET A 63 0.83 -29.37 -12.17
CA MET A 63 0.25 -29.91 -13.40
C MET A 63 -1.01 -30.76 -13.15
N ASP A 64 -1.03 -31.54 -12.06
CA ASP A 64 -2.18 -32.37 -11.69
C ASP A 64 -3.39 -31.52 -11.26
N SER A 65 -3.15 -30.49 -10.43
CA SER A 65 -4.22 -29.58 -10.00
C SER A 65 -4.80 -28.76 -11.17
N LEU A 66 -3.95 -28.36 -12.13
CA LEU A 66 -4.39 -27.65 -13.33
C LEU A 66 -5.27 -28.55 -14.21
N LYS A 67 -4.86 -29.81 -14.42
CA LYS A 67 -5.62 -30.81 -15.20
C LYS A 67 -6.92 -31.26 -14.52
N ALA A 68 -7.08 -31.01 -13.23
CA ALA A 68 -8.32 -31.28 -12.51
C ALA A 68 -9.42 -30.22 -12.77
N LEU A 69 -9.05 -29.04 -13.28
CA LEU A 69 -10.01 -28.01 -13.69
C LEU A 69 -10.73 -28.40 -14.99
N PRO A 70 -11.91 -27.81 -15.27
CA PRO A 70 -12.61 -28.03 -16.55
C PRO A 70 -11.71 -27.69 -17.74
N ALA A 71 -11.45 -28.69 -18.59
CA ALA A 71 -10.65 -28.52 -19.78
C ALA A 71 -11.51 -28.17 -20.99
N VAL A 72 -10.99 -27.29 -21.84
CA VAL A 72 -11.52 -26.93 -23.15
C VAL A 72 -10.54 -27.34 -24.25
N GLU A 73 -11.07 -27.66 -25.43
CA GLU A 73 -10.29 -28.07 -26.59
C GLU A 73 -10.76 -27.30 -27.82
N GLY A 74 -9.82 -26.92 -28.69
CA GLY A 74 -10.14 -26.26 -29.95
C GLY A 74 -8.94 -26.15 -30.86
N GLN A 75 -9.13 -25.49 -32.00
CA GLN A 75 -8.12 -25.30 -33.02
C GLN A 75 -7.45 -23.95 -32.85
N ALA A 76 -6.11 -23.93 -32.81
CA ALA A 76 -5.34 -22.68 -32.82
C ALA A 76 -4.16 -22.80 -33.78
N GLY A 77 -3.89 -21.73 -34.52
CA GLY A 77 -2.71 -21.57 -35.36
C GLY A 77 -2.21 -20.14 -35.29
N ILE A 78 -1.07 -19.86 -35.90
CA ILE A 78 -0.45 -18.53 -35.82
C ILE A 78 0.04 -18.00 -37.17
N LYS A 79 0.00 -16.68 -37.32
CA LYS A 79 0.74 -15.93 -38.34
C LYS A 79 1.94 -15.26 -37.68
N SER A 80 3.16 -15.53 -38.15
CA SER A 80 4.35 -14.83 -37.65
C SER A 80 4.39 -13.37 -38.10
N SER A 81 5.23 -12.55 -37.48
CA SER A 81 5.51 -11.17 -37.92
C SER A 81 6.07 -11.08 -39.35
N THR A 82 6.63 -12.17 -39.87
CA THR A 82 7.08 -12.29 -41.26
C THR A 82 5.99 -12.78 -42.23
N GLY A 83 4.75 -12.97 -41.74
CA GLY A 83 3.62 -13.44 -42.52
C GLY A 83 3.57 -14.96 -42.73
N LYS A 84 4.46 -15.74 -42.10
CA LYS A 84 4.44 -17.19 -42.21
C LYS A 84 3.28 -17.77 -41.40
N ILE A 85 2.44 -18.57 -42.05
CA ILE A 85 1.34 -19.29 -41.40
C ILE A 85 1.85 -20.62 -40.81
N THR A 86 1.56 -20.83 -39.54
CA THR A 86 1.51 -22.14 -38.91
C THR A 86 0.04 -22.55 -38.85
N PRO A 87 -0.37 -23.61 -39.56
CA PRO A 87 -1.78 -23.98 -39.68
C PRO A 87 -2.39 -24.36 -38.33
N PRO A 88 -3.71 -24.19 -38.17
CA PRO A 88 -4.38 -24.57 -36.93
C PRO A 88 -4.21 -26.04 -36.59
N THR A 89 -4.02 -26.30 -35.31
CA THR A 89 -3.88 -27.63 -34.73
C THR A 89 -4.66 -27.73 -33.43
N ALA A 90 -4.96 -28.95 -32.98
CA ALA A 90 -5.74 -29.16 -31.77
C ALA A 90 -4.92 -28.82 -30.52
N PHE A 91 -5.46 -27.98 -29.65
CA PHE A 91 -4.92 -27.68 -28.33
C PHE A 91 -5.96 -27.99 -27.26
N LYS A 92 -5.48 -28.44 -26.10
CA LYS A 92 -6.31 -28.67 -24.92
C LYS A 92 -5.67 -28.06 -23.67
N GLY A 93 -6.50 -27.43 -22.86
CA GLY A 93 -6.08 -26.64 -21.71
C GLY A 93 -7.23 -26.18 -20.84
N VAL A 94 -6.92 -25.29 -19.90
CA VAL A 94 -7.92 -24.59 -19.07
C VAL A 94 -8.16 -23.19 -19.65
N SER A 95 -9.41 -22.73 -19.66
CA SER A 95 -9.74 -21.36 -20.04
C SER A 95 -9.03 -20.36 -19.13
N LEU A 96 -8.49 -19.29 -19.70
CA LEU A 96 -7.86 -18.24 -18.90
C LEU A 96 -8.87 -17.55 -17.98
N ILE A 97 -10.12 -17.37 -18.42
CA ILE A 97 -11.19 -16.83 -17.55
C ILE A 97 -11.41 -17.72 -16.33
N ASP A 98 -11.52 -19.04 -16.51
CA ASP A 98 -11.76 -19.97 -15.41
C ASP A 98 -10.60 -19.98 -14.39
N LEU A 99 -9.38 -19.71 -14.85
CA LEU A 99 -8.21 -19.53 -14.00
C LEU A 99 -8.25 -18.21 -13.23
N LEU A 100 -8.64 -17.11 -13.89
CA LEU A 100 -8.79 -15.80 -13.25
C LEU A 100 -9.90 -15.81 -12.20
N ASP A 101 -10.98 -16.55 -12.44
CA ASP A 101 -12.07 -16.73 -11.47
C ASP A 101 -11.59 -17.39 -10.16
N GLN A 102 -10.50 -18.17 -10.19
CA GLN A 102 -9.91 -18.73 -8.96
C GLN A 102 -9.32 -17.65 -8.04
N VAL A 103 -9.00 -16.47 -8.58
CA VAL A 103 -8.32 -15.37 -7.89
C VAL A 103 -9.14 -14.07 -7.84
N GLY A 104 -10.44 -14.14 -8.11
CA GLY A 104 -11.36 -13.00 -8.00
C GLY A 104 -11.95 -12.53 -9.34
N GLY A 105 -11.57 -13.15 -10.45
CA GLY A 105 -12.05 -12.81 -11.80
C GLY A 105 -11.32 -11.63 -12.42
N LEU A 106 -11.81 -11.19 -13.57
CA LEU A 106 -11.30 -10.02 -14.30
C LEU A 106 -12.25 -8.84 -14.11
N GLY A 107 -11.82 -7.82 -13.36
CA GLY A 107 -12.59 -6.61 -13.13
C GLY A 107 -12.71 -5.72 -14.38
N GLU A 108 -13.63 -4.75 -14.32
CA GLU A 108 -13.73 -3.70 -15.33
C GLU A 108 -12.41 -2.89 -15.39
N ASN A 109 -11.96 -2.55 -16.60
CA ASN A 109 -10.67 -1.88 -16.84
C ASN A 109 -9.43 -2.66 -16.38
N MET A 110 -9.54 -3.98 -16.21
CA MET A 110 -8.40 -4.85 -15.97
C MET A 110 -7.91 -5.48 -17.29
N GLY A 111 -6.62 -5.74 -17.33
CA GLY A 111 -5.94 -6.56 -18.32
C GLY A 111 -5.22 -7.71 -17.64
N VAL A 112 -4.55 -8.53 -18.43
CA VAL A 112 -3.84 -9.71 -17.93
C VAL A 112 -2.43 -9.72 -18.49
N GLU A 113 -1.45 -9.65 -17.60
CA GLU A 113 -0.04 -9.83 -17.92
C GLU A 113 0.32 -11.32 -17.85
N ILE A 114 0.87 -11.85 -18.93
CA ILE A 114 1.36 -13.22 -19.06
C ILE A 114 2.88 -13.17 -19.09
N GLU A 115 3.51 -13.96 -18.22
CA GLU A 115 4.96 -14.07 -18.10
C GLU A 115 5.40 -15.51 -18.37
N ALA A 116 6.43 -15.64 -19.21
CA ALA A 116 7.07 -16.89 -19.57
C ALA A 116 8.39 -17.14 -18.82
N GLU A 117 8.84 -18.39 -18.80
CA GLU A 117 10.10 -18.80 -18.16
C GLU A 117 11.34 -18.16 -18.80
N ASP A 118 11.27 -17.81 -20.09
CA ASP A 118 12.35 -17.15 -20.83
C ASP A 118 12.38 -15.62 -20.64
N GLY A 119 11.50 -15.08 -19.80
CA GLY A 119 11.37 -13.65 -19.51
C GLY A 119 10.51 -12.88 -20.51
N TYR A 120 9.88 -13.55 -21.48
CA TYR A 120 8.90 -12.91 -22.35
C TYR A 120 7.65 -12.51 -21.54
N ILE A 121 7.20 -11.27 -21.70
CA ILE A 121 6.02 -10.72 -21.02
C ILE A 121 5.12 -10.05 -22.05
N MET A 122 3.80 -10.28 -21.94
CA MET A 122 2.77 -9.60 -22.73
C MET A 122 1.56 -9.26 -21.90
N THR A 123 0.90 -8.16 -22.24
CA THR A 123 -0.38 -7.77 -21.64
C THR A 123 -1.52 -7.94 -22.63
N PHE A 124 -2.61 -8.53 -22.17
CA PHE A 124 -3.87 -8.70 -22.89
C PHE A 124 -4.91 -7.76 -22.31
N SER A 125 -5.77 -7.18 -23.16
CA SER A 125 -6.92 -6.41 -22.69
C SER A 125 -8.00 -7.30 -22.10
N GLY A 126 -8.88 -6.72 -21.28
CA GLY A 126 -10.07 -7.41 -20.79
C GLY A 126 -10.92 -8.02 -21.90
N ASP A 127 -11.13 -7.27 -22.99
CA ASP A 127 -11.92 -7.73 -24.14
C ASP A 127 -11.28 -8.89 -24.91
N GLN A 128 -9.95 -8.91 -25.05
CA GLN A 128 -9.25 -10.05 -25.65
C GLN A 128 -9.49 -11.33 -24.84
N ILE A 129 -9.50 -11.23 -23.51
CA ILE A 129 -9.71 -12.39 -22.64
C ILE A 129 -11.19 -12.78 -22.56
N ALA A 130 -12.07 -11.81 -22.33
CA ALA A 130 -13.49 -12.02 -22.08
C ALA A 130 -14.29 -12.31 -23.36
N ASN A 131 -13.99 -11.59 -24.44
CA ASN A 131 -14.77 -11.57 -25.67
C ASN A 131 -14.03 -12.17 -26.87
N GLY A 132 -12.75 -12.54 -26.71
CA GLY A 132 -11.96 -13.10 -27.80
C GLY A 132 -11.69 -12.11 -28.93
N ASP A 133 -11.59 -10.81 -28.61
CA ASP A 133 -11.41 -9.74 -29.60
C ASP A 133 -9.98 -9.71 -30.16
N PHE A 134 -9.69 -10.61 -31.09
CA PHE A 134 -8.42 -10.71 -31.79
C PHE A 134 -8.57 -10.43 -33.29
N ILE A 135 -7.57 -9.77 -33.85
CA ILE A 135 -7.37 -9.79 -35.30
C ILE A 135 -7.06 -11.23 -35.72
N THR A 136 -7.77 -11.71 -36.73
CA THR A 136 -7.67 -13.07 -37.23
C THR A 136 -7.40 -13.07 -38.73
N TYR A 137 -6.75 -14.14 -39.19
CA TYR A 137 -6.37 -14.29 -40.59
C TYR A 137 -6.82 -15.66 -41.14
N ASP A 138 -7.10 -15.70 -42.44
CA ASP A 138 -7.36 -16.93 -43.17
C ASP A 138 -6.08 -17.82 -43.17
N PRO A 139 -6.15 -19.08 -42.72
CA PRO A 139 -4.98 -19.96 -42.67
C PRO A 139 -4.37 -20.34 -44.03
N ALA A 140 -5.12 -20.21 -45.13
CA ALA A 140 -4.66 -20.55 -46.46
C ALA A 140 -4.03 -19.34 -47.17
N THR A 141 -4.59 -18.14 -47.00
CA THR A 141 -4.12 -16.94 -47.71
C THR A 141 -3.29 -15.99 -46.83
N GLY A 142 -3.53 -15.99 -45.52
CA GLY A 142 -2.94 -15.04 -44.58
C GLY A 142 -3.61 -13.66 -44.56
N ASP A 143 -4.72 -13.49 -45.30
CA ASP A 143 -5.51 -12.27 -45.32
C ASP A 143 -6.34 -12.13 -44.04
N GLU A 144 -6.56 -10.91 -43.57
CA GLU A 144 -7.40 -10.65 -42.40
C GLU A 144 -8.87 -11.03 -42.67
N ILE A 145 -9.52 -11.64 -41.69
CA ILE A 145 -10.93 -12.04 -41.77
C ILE A 145 -11.77 -11.31 -40.71
N GLN A 146 -13.00 -10.96 -41.06
CA GLN A 146 -13.89 -10.17 -40.20
C GLN A 146 -14.73 -11.01 -39.23
N ASN A 147 -14.84 -12.32 -39.46
CA ASN A 147 -15.70 -13.21 -38.67
C ASN A 147 -15.06 -14.59 -38.50
N ALA A 148 -14.17 -14.73 -37.52
CA ALA A 148 -13.57 -16.01 -37.16
C ALA A 148 -14.54 -16.94 -36.39
N GLY A 149 -15.55 -16.37 -35.74
CA GLY A 149 -16.35 -17.05 -34.72
C GLY A 149 -15.80 -16.80 -33.32
N PRO A 150 -16.37 -17.44 -32.27
CA PRO A 150 -15.91 -17.26 -30.91
C PRO A 150 -14.46 -17.76 -30.75
N LEU A 151 -13.65 -16.95 -30.07
CA LEU A 151 -12.29 -17.30 -29.69
C LEU A 151 -12.20 -17.42 -28.17
N THR A 152 -11.37 -18.35 -27.69
CA THR A 152 -11.13 -18.54 -26.27
C THR A 152 -9.63 -18.59 -25.99
N VAL A 153 -9.17 -17.83 -25.01
CA VAL A 153 -7.79 -17.87 -24.54
C VAL A 153 -7.65 -19.02 -23.55
N ILE A 154 -6.69 -19.92 -23.79
CA ILE A 154 -6.44 -21.06 -22.92
C ILE A 154 -4.97 -21.14 -22.50
N VAL A 155 -4.74 -21.63 -21.28
CA VAL A 155 -3.44 -22.15 -20.86
C VAL A 155 -3.42 -23.63 -21.22
N ALA A 156 -2.79 -23.96 -22.35
CA ALA A 156 -2.72 -25.29 -22.91
C ALA A 156 -1.58 -26.12 -22.27
N TYR A 157 -1.85 -27.40 -22.09
CA TYR A 157 -0.87 -28.42 -21.66
C TYR A 157 -0.78 -29.60 -22.64
N GLU A 158 -1.61 -29.62 -23.68
CA GLU A 158 -1.63 -30.64 -24.74
C GLU A 158 -1.76 -29.99 -26.13
N MET A 159 -1.07 -30.58 -27.12
CA MET A 159 -1.15 -30.25 -28.55
C MET A 159 -1.23 -31.55 -29.35
N ASN A 160 -2.21 -31.67 -30.26
CA ASN A 160 -2.51 -32.91 -31.01
C ASN A 160 -2.73 -34.15 -30.12
N GLY A 161 -3.35 -33.96 -28.95
CA GLY A 161 -3.61 -35.04 -27.99
C GLY A 161 -2.35 -35.62 -27.34
N GLN A 162 -1.20 -34.94 -27.46
CA GLN A 162 0.03 -35.28 -26.77
C GLN A 162 0.42 -34.14 -25.83
N PRO A 163 1.14 -34.41 -24.72
CA PRO A 163 1.74 -33.36 -23.91
C PRO A 163 2.62 -32.43 -24.77
N LEU A 164 2.68 -31.15 -24.40
CA LEU A 164 3.57 -30.18 -25.04
C LEU A 164 5.03 -30.64 -24.96
N ASP A 165 5.82 -30.32 -25.98
CA ASP A 165 7.26 -30.55 -25.95
C ASP A 165 7.91 -29.53 -25.00
N GLU A 166 8.44 -30.00 -23.88
CA GLU A 166 8.97 -29.12 -22.83
C GLU A 166 10.11 -28.22 -23.32
N LYS A 167 10.90 -28.67 -24.31
CA LYS A 167 12.01 -27.88 -24.84
C LYS A 167 11.57 -26.86 -25.86
N ALA A 168 10.56 -27.17 -26.68
CA ALA A 168 10.13 -26.34 -27.79
C ALA A 168 8.97 -25.41 -27.44
N ASP A 169 8.08 -25.83 -26.54
CA ASP A 169 6.84 -25.14 -26.17
C ASP A 169 6.72 -24.86 -24.66
N GLY A 170 7.50 -25.57 -23.84
CA GLY A 170 7.38 -25.53 -22.39
C GLY A 170 6.30 -26.48 -21.87
N ARG A 171 6.15 -26.51 -20.55
CA ARG A 171 5.11 -27.33 -19.90
C ARG A 171 3.72 -26.77 -20.11
N LEU A 172 3.62 -25.46 -20.31
CA LEU A 172 2.39 -24.72 -20.59
C LEU A 172 2.61 -23.70 -21.71
N ARG A 173 1.58 -23.51 -22.52
CA ARG A 173 1.57 -22.55 -23.63
C ARG A 173 0.22 -21.85 -23.72
N LEU A 174 0.22 -20.54 -23.97
CA LEU A 174 -1.00 -19.81 -24.29
C LEU A 174 -1.42 -20.09 -25.74
N ALA A 175 -2.70 -20.36 -25.95
CA ALA A 175 -3.29 -20.57 -27.28
C ALA A 175 -4.65 -19.88 -27.37
N ILE A 176 -4.95 -19.31 -28.55
CA ILE A 176 -6.24 -18.69 -28.86
C ILE A 176 -7.02 -19.67 -29.72
N ILE A 177 -7.90 -20.45 -29.09
CA ILE A 177 -8.61 -21.55 -29.75
C ILE A 177 -9.96 -21.10 -30.32
N SER A 178 -10.38 -21.78 -31.37
CA SER A 178 -11.73 -21.73 -31.94
C SER A 178 -12.26 -23.15 -32.20
N ASP A 179 -13.58 -23.31 -32.28
CA ASP A 179 -14.19 -24.61 -32.63
C ASP A 179 -13.81 -25.10 -34.04
N LYS A 180 -13.40 -24.18 -34.92
CA LYS A 180 -13.07 -24.43 -36.32
C LYS A 180 -11.60 -24.10 -36.59
N ASN A 181 -11.02 -24.76 -37.59
CA ASN A 181 -9.65 -24.53 -38.07
C ASN A 181 -9.56 -23.46 -39.16
N ASN A 182 -10.46 -22.47 -39.14
CA ASN A 182 -10.65 -21.48 -40.20
C ASN A 182 -9.97 -20.13 -39.91
N GLN A 183 -9.18 -20.03 -38.84
CA GLN A 183 -8.54 -18.79 -38.43
C GLN A 183 -7.16 -19.05 -37.81
N VAL A 184 -6.26 -18.07 -37.93
CA VAL A 184 -5.06 -17.94 -37.11
C VAL A 184 -4.99 -16.54 -36.51
N THR A 185 -4.34 -16.41 -35.35
CA THR A 185 -4.03 -15.12 -34.73
C THR A 185 -2.57 -14.75 -34.93
N ASP A 186 -2.19 -13.52 -34.58
CA ASP A 186 -0.78 -13.15 -34.53
C ASP A 186 0.02 -14.02 -33.55
N GLY A 187 1.24 -14.40 -33.95
CA GLY A 187 2.04 -15.37 -33.22
C GLY A 187 2.54 -14.91 -31.86
N HIS A 188 2.58 -13.60 -31.60
CA HIS A 188 2.96 -13.06 -30.29
C HIS A 188 1.92 -13.38 -29.20
N TRP A 189 0.66 -13.69 -29.59
CA TRP A 189 -0.37 -14.13 -28.64
C TRP A 189 -0.20 -15.58 -28.18
N SER A 190 0.55 -16.40 -28.93
CA SER A 190 0.76 -17.82 -28.59
C SER A 190 2.05 -18.04 -27.80
N ILE A 191 2.02 -17.60 -26.55
CA ILE A 191 3.16 -17.50 -25.65
C ILE A 191 3.56 -18.89 -25.15
N LYS A 192 4.82 -19.26 -25.33
CA LYS A 192 5.40 -20.53 -24.87
C LYS A 192 5.97 -20.39 -23.47
N TRP A 193 6.20 -21.52 -22.79
CA TRP A 193 6.78 -21.56 -21.45
C TRP A 193 6.04 -20.67 -20.44
N VAL A 194 4.71 -20.62 -20.52
CA VAL A 194 3.91 -19.80 -19.61
C VAL A 194 4.11 -20.29 -18.18
N ARG A 195 4.48 -19.37 -17.27
CA ARG A 195 4.65 -19.70 -15.85
C ARG A 195 3.79 -18.85 -14.92
N LYS A 196 3.40 -17.64 -15.35
CA LYS A 196 2.66 -16.72 -14.49
C LYS A 196 1.64 -15.89 -15.26
N VAL A 197 0.49 -15.69 -14.62
CA VAL A 197 -0.63 -14.87 -15.07
C VAL A 197 -0.91 -13.85 -13.97
N THR A 198 -0.94 -12.56 -14.30
CA THR A 198 -1.20 -11.49 -13.33
C THR A 198 -2.30 -10.57 -13.83
N VAL A 199 -3.35 -10.38 -13.05
CA VAL A 199 -4.35 -9.35 -13.30
C VAL A 199 -3.71 -7.98 -13.08
N LYS A 200 -3.86 -7.08 -14.05
CA LYS A 200 -3.30 -5.73 -14.02
C LYS A 200 -4.39 -4.71 -14.22
N SER A 201 -4.34 -3.62 -13.47
CA SER A 201 -5.12 -2.44 -13.80
C SER A 201 -4.64 -1.85 -15.12
N MET A 202 -5.57 -1.66 -16.06
CA MET A 202 -5.37 -0.87 -17.28
C MET A 202 -5.94 0.54 -17.13
N ALA A 203 -6.44 0.90 -15.94
CA ALA A 203 -6.90 2.24 -15.64
C ALA A 203 -5.77 3.27 -15.80
N GLU A 204 -6.11 4.44 -16.31
CA GLU A 204 -5.18 5.55 -16.45
C GLU A 204 -4.62 5.94 -15.07
N GLU A 205 -3.29 5.97 -14.95
CA GLU A 205 -2.61 6.38 -13.73
C GLU A 205 -2.66 7.90 -13.55
N TRP A 206 -2.89 8.34 -12.32
CA TRP A 206 -2.93 9.74 -11.95
C TRP A 206 -2.44 9.94 -10.51
N SER A 207 -2.11 11.18 -10.18
CA SER A 207 -1.77 11.59 -8.82
C SER A 207 -2.42 12.91 -8.46
N LEU A 208 -2.65 13.11 -7.16
CA LEU A 208 -3.08 14.35 -6.56
C LEU A 208 -1.88 14.98 -5.83
N ASP A 209 -1.48 16.18 -6.26
CA ASP A 209 -0.47 17.01 -5.58
C ASP A 209 -1.15 17.78 -4.42
N ALA A 210 -0.89 17.37 -3.19
CA ALA A 210 -1.45 18.00 -1.99
C ALA A 210 -0.39 18.86 -1.29
N GLN A 211 -0.71 20.13 -1.05
CA GLN A 211 0.22 21.13 -0.53
C GLN A 211 -0.39 21.84 0.66
N GLY A 212 0.28 21.77 1.81
CA GLY A 212 -0.08 22.53 3.01
C GLY A 212 1.14 22.74 3.91
N ALA A 213 1.00 22.40 5.19
CA ALA A 213 2.12 22.38 6.13
C ALA A 213 3.24 21.44 5.65
N ILE A 214 2.84 20.31 5.07
CA ILE A 214 3.70 19.37 4.35
C ILE A 214 3.21 19.17 2.91
N GLN A 215 4.04 18.54 2.09
CA GLN A 215 3.67 18.14 0.75
C GLN A 215 3.45 16.63 0.72
N ASP A 216 2.37 16.20 0.07
CA ASP A 216 2.08 14.79 -0.18
C ASP A 216 1.69 14.60 -1.65
N THR A 217 2.13 13.50 -2.25
CA THR A 217 1.68 13.08 -3.59
C THR A 217 0.90 11.80 -3.43
N ILE A 218 -0.41 11.88 -3.64
CA ILE A 218 -1.32 10.75 -3.47
C ILE A 218 -1.54 10.12 -4.84
N ASP A 219 -0.95 8.96 -5.08
CA ASP A 219 -1.20 8.20 -6.30
C ASP A 219 -2.61 7.58 -6.32
N ARG A 220 -3.07 7.21 -7.52
CA ARG A 220 -4.38 6.59 -7.75
C ARG A 220 -4.64 5.41 -6.83
N GLY A 221 -3.67 4.48 -6.70
CA GLY A 221 -3.84 3.28 -5.87
C GLY A 221 -4.03 3.60 -4.39
N SER A 222 -3.25 4.55 -3.87
CA SER A 222 -3.33 5.04 -2.50
C SER A 222 -4.67 5.75 -2.25
N PHE A 223 -5.13 6.56 -3.21
CA PHE A 223 -6.43 7.22 -3.12
C PHE A 223 -7.60 6.22 -3.17
N GLU A 224 -7.56 5.26 -4.09
CA GLU A 224 -8.59 4.22 -4.23
C GLU A 224 -8.67 3.32 -2.98
N SER A 225 -7.53 2.98 -2.40
CA SER A 225 -7.44 2.26 -1.12
C SER A 225 -8.07 3.07 0.02
N CYS A 226 -7.76 4.37 0.10
CA CYS A 226 -8.37 5.29 1.06
C CYS A 226 -9.91 5.40 0.86
N SER A 227 -10.36 5.43 -0.40
CA SER A 227 -11.78 5.51 -0.79
C SER A 227 -12.55 4.19 -0.61
N ALA A 228 -11.90 3.10 -0.19
CA ALA A 228 -12.58 1.84 0.02
C ALA A 228 -13.59 1.91 1.19
N SER A 229 -14.69 1.16 1.10
CA SER A 229 -15.78 1.18 2.08
C SER A 229 -15.37 0.73 3.49
N GLY A 230 -14.24 0.03 3.64
CA GLY A 230 -13.64 -0.36 4.93
C GLY A 230 -12.62 0.63 5.49
N CYS A 231 -12.34 1.73 4.78
CA CYS A 231 -11.37 2.75 5.17
C CYS A 231 -12.07 4.10 5.34
N HIS A 232 -11.97 5.00 4.36
CA HIS A 232 -12.58 6.33 4.36
C HIS A 232 -13.53 6.57 3.18
N GLY A 233 -14.02 5.49 2.54
CA GLY A 233 -14.98 5.59 1.46
C GLY A 233 -16.32 6.16 1.87
N ALA A 234 -16.83 7.13 1.11
CA ALA A 234 -18.16 7.69 1.24
C ALA A 234 -18.83 7.85 -0.13
N SER A 235 -20.15 7.94 -0.13
CA SER A 235 -20.95 8.18 -1.34
C SER A 235 -21.99 9.28 -1.15
N TRP A 236 -22.35 9.92 -2.26
CA TRP A 236 -23.37 10.96 -2.33
C TRP A 236 -24.14 10.85 -3.64
N THR A 237 -25.48 10.91 -3.58
CA THR A 237 -26.34 10.88 -4.77
C THR A 237 -26.75 12.29 -5.16
N ASP A 238 -26.54 12.64 -6.43
CA ASP A 238 -26.91 13.96 -6.95
C ASP A 238 -28.40 14.05 -7.35
N THR A 239 -28.82 15.25 -7.74
CA THR A 239 -30.21 15.53 -8.17
C THR A 239 -30.62 14.83 -9.48
N LYS A 240 -29.66 14.23 -10.21
CA LYS A 240 -29.88 13.44 -11.42
C LYS A 240 -29.86 11.94 -11.14
N ALA A 241 -29.87 11.54 -9.86
CA ALA A 241 -29.78 10.16 -9.42
C ALA A 241 -28.47 9.46 -9.82
N GLN A 242 -27.38 10.22 -9.99
CA GLN A 242 -26.04 9.66 -10.13
C GLN A 242 -25.43 9.49 -8.75
N GLU A 243 -24.93 8.30 -8.43
CA GLU A 243 -24.20 8.03 -7.20
C GLU A 243 -22.72 8.30 -7.40
N TRP A 244 -22.17 9.26 -6.67
CA TRP A 244 -20.75 9.58 -6.67
C TRP A 244 -20.09 8.96 -5.45
N SER A 245 -18.87 8.43 -5.60
CA SER A 245 -18.12 7.87 -4.48
C SER A 245 -16.64 8.23 -4.52
N GLY A 246 -16.03 8.33 -3.34
CA GLY A 246 -14.61 8.63 -3.13
C GLY A 246 -14.32 8.87 -1.65
N THR A 247 -13.39 9.78 -1.36
CA THR A 247 -12.99 10.12 0.01
C THR A 247 -13.59 11.47 0.44
N PRO A 248 -14.11 11.63 1.67
CA PRO A 248 -14.46 12.93 2.24
C PRO A 248 -13.30 13.92 2.17
N LEU A 249 -13.55 15.14 1.72
CA LEU A 249 -12.48 16.11 1.44
C LEU A 249 -11.61 16.42 2.66
N TRP A 250 -12.21 16.47 3.86
CA TRP A 250 -11.47 16.74 5.10
C TRP A 250 -10.44 15.67 5.47
N ILE A 251 -10.66 14.42 5.08
CA ILE A 251 -9.67 13.34 5.25
C ILE A 251 -8.46 13.56 4.35
N VAL A 252 -8.68 14.03 3.11
CA VAL A 252 -7.59 14.34 2.17
C VAL A 252 -6.81 15.56 2.65
N VAL A 253 -7.51 16.58 3.14
CA VAL A 253 -6.91 17.79 3.74
C VAL A 253 -6.02 17.46 4.92
N GLY A 254 -6.46 16.54 5.79
CA GLY A 254 -5.70 16.06 6.94
C GLY A 254 -4.32 15.45 6.62
N ARG A 255 -4.09 15.05 5.37
CA ARG A 255 -2.76 14.57 4.96
C ARG A 255 -1.69 15.67 4.96
N VAL A 256 -2.09 16.94 4.92
CA VAL A 256 -1.19 18.08 4.69
C VAL A 256 -1.54 19.31 5.52
N ASP A 257 -2.52 19.27 6.43
CA ASP A 257 -2.93 20.45 7.21
C ASP A 257 -1.93 20.80 8.32
N ASP A 258 -1.25 19.81 8.87
CA ASP A 258 -0.14 19.98 9.81
C ASP A 258 1.09 19.11 9.45
N GLU A 259 2.08 19.06 10.32
CA GLU A 259 3.32 18.30 10.14
C GLU A 259 3.16 16.77 10.27
N PHE A 260 2.00 16.27 10.72
CA PHE A 260 1.78 14.86 10.96
C PHE A 260 1.29 14.15 9.69
N LYS A 261 2.17 13.34 9.11
CA LYS A 261 1.79 12.49 7.99
C LYS A 261 0.74 11.46 8.45
N HIS A 262 -0.34 11.36 7.68
CA HIS A 262 -1.42 10.39 7.88
C HIS A 262 -0.86 8.94 7.96
N GLY A 263 -1.03 8.29 9.12
CA GLY A 263 -0.46 6.96 9.43
C GLY A 263 0.20 6.84 10.81
N SER A 264 0.32 7.95 11.56
CA SER A 264 0.68 7.96 12.98
C SER A 264 -0.52 7.63 13.88
N ASP A 265 -0.30 7.24 15.13
CA ASP A 265 -1.35 7.05 16.17
C ASP A 265 -2.06 8.36 16.59
N VAL A 266 -1.92 9.43 15.79
CA VAL A 266 -2.47 10.76 16.01
C VAL A 266 -3.65 10.95 15.05
N GLU A 267 -4.67 11.68 15.49
CA GLU A 267 -5.79 12.04 14.62
C GLU A 267 -5.27 12.90 13.45
N PRO A 268 -5.34 12.42 12.20
CA PRO A 268 -4.62 13.00 11.07
C PRO A 268 -5.35 14.22 10.49
N TYR A 269 -6.19 14.92 11.27
CA TYR A 269 -6.87 16.13 10.83
C TYR A 269 -6.92 17.13 11.96
N ASN A 270 -6.34 18.29 11.74
CA ASN A 270 -6.17 19.31 12.75
C ASN A 270 -7.43 20.17 12.91
N ARG A 271 -8.28 19.76 13.85
CA ARG A 271 -9.57 20.42 14.13
C ARG A 271 -9.43 21.85 14.63
N GLU A 272 -8.37 22.12 15.41
CA GLU A 272 -8.10 23.45 15.95
C GLU A 272 -7.65 24.40 14.84
N LEU A 273 -6.78 23.93 13.95
CA LEU A 273 -6.38 24.67 12.76
C LEU A 273 -7.55 24.93 11.82
N ALA A 274 -8.44 23.93 11.67
CA ALA A 274 -9.66 24.10 10.90
C ALA A 274 -10.61 25.15 11.50
N ASP A 275 -10.70 25.24 12.83
CA ASP A 275 -11.46 26.28 13.55
C ASP A 275 -10.81 27.66 13.46
N ALA A 276 -9.47 27.73 13.48
CA ALA A 276 -8.71 28.96 13.27
C ALA A 276 -8.95 29.54 11.86
N GLY A 277 -9.24 28.66 10.90
CA GLY A 277 -9.69 29.02 9.57
C GLY A 277 -8.55 29.06 8.57
N TYR A 278 -8.63 28.22 7.55
CA TYR A 278 -7.81 28.29 6.34
C TYR A 278 -8.68 28.03 5.12
N THR A 279 -8.13 28.23 3.93
CA THR A 279 -8.85 27.92 2.70
C THR A 279 -8.21 26.76 1.97
N ILE A 280 -9.04 25.97 1.29
CA ILE A 280 -8.67 24.81 0.50
C ILE A 280 -8.96 25.15 -0.94
N GLU A 281 -7.92 25.31 -1.74
CA GLU A 281 -8.02 25.47 -3.19
C GLU A 281 -7.84 24.11 -3.88
N LEU A 282 -8.82 23.72 -4.68
CA LEU A 282 -8.76 22.55 -5.55
C LEU A 282 -8.57 23.03 -6.99
N VAL A 283 -7.50 22.59 -7.64
CA VAL A 283 -7.13 23.01 -9.00
C VAL A 283 -7.25 21.84 -9.96
N ALA A 284 -7.98 22.06 -11.04
CA ALA A 284 -8.14 21.13 -12.14
C ALA A 284 -6.97 21.23 -13.14
N ALA A 285 -6.75 20.16 -13.90
CA ALA A 285 -5.70 20.09 -14.92
C ALA A 285 -5.84 21.16 -16.01
N ASP A 286 -7.05 21.66 -16.28
CA ASP A 286 -7.30 22.76 -17.22
C ASP A 286 -7.06 24.16 -16.63
N GLY A 287 -6.65 24.24 -15.36
CA GLY A 287 -6.41 25.48 -14.61
C GLY A 287 -7.63 26.07 -13.92
N THR A 288 -8.82 25.47 -14.07
CA THR A 288 -10.01 25.86 -13.27
C THR A 288 -9.76 25.54 -11.80
N SER A 289 -10.11 26.46 -10.89
CA SER A 289 -10.03 26.18 -9.45
C SER A 289 -11.29 26.58 -8.69
N VAL A 290 -11.47 25.95 -7.54
CA VAL A 290 -12.50 26.29 -6.55
C VAL A 290 -11.84 26.38 -5.18
N THR A 291 -12.26 27.37 -4.39
CA THR A 291 -11.78 27.56 -3.02
C THR A 291 -12.93 27.33 -2.04
N LEU A 292 -12.67 26.53 -1.00
CA LEU A 292 -13.58 26.26 0.12
C LEU A 292 -12.94 26.75 1.43
N ASN A 293 -13.76 27.03 2.45
CA ASN A 293 -13.23 27.30 3.79
C ASN A 293 -13.12 25.99 4.59
N SER A 294 -12.13 25.92 5.47
CA SER A 294 -11.96 24.79 6.40
C SER A 294 -13.21 24.51 7.23
N ALA A 295 -13.92 25.56 7.63
CA ALA A 295 -15.17 25.45 8.38
C ALA A 295 -16.30 24.73 7.61
N ASP A 296 -16.32 24.81 6.27
CA ASP A 296 -17.37 24.22 5.44
C ASP A 296 -17.19 22.70 5.27
N ILE A 297 -15.94 22.23 5.38
CA ILE A 297 -15.54 20.85 5.13
C ILE A 297 -15.22 20.07 6.41
N LYS A 298 -15.00 20.76 7.54
CA LYS A 298 -14.65 20.17 8.83
C LYS A 298 -15.56 19.00 9.22
N GLU A 299 -14.98 17.81 9.26
CA GLU A 299 -15.65 16.52 9.56
C GLU A 299 -16.93 16.28 8.73
N ASN A 300 -16.99 16.89 7.54
CA ASN A 300 -18.15 16.82 6.66
C ASN A 300 -17.99 15.67 5.66
N ASN A 301 -18.60 14.54 6.00
CA ASN A 301 -18.62 13.35 5.12
C ASN A 301 -19.51 13.49 3.89
N ALA A 302 -20.20 14.62 3.71
CA ALA A 302 -21.07 14.85 2.58
C ALA A 302 -20.42 15.66 1.45
N ILE A 303 -19.20 16.19 1.65
CA ILE A 303 -18.39 16.82 0.61
C ILE A 303 -17.22 15.88 0.28
N LEU A 304 -17.22 15.36 -0.94
CA LEU A 304 -16.33 14.29 -1.38
C LEU A 304 -15.42 14.79 -2.49
N LEU A 305 -14.19 14.28 -2.48
CA LEU A 305 -13.37 14.19 -3.67
C LEU A 305 -13.64 12.82 -4.30
N ALA A 306 -14.53 12.77 -5.29
CA ALA A 306 -14.99 11.54 -5.92
C ALA A 306 -14.01 11.09 -7.00
N ASN A 307 -13.75 9.78 -7.06
CA ASN A 307 -13.01 9.11 -8.12
C ASN A 307 -13.89 8.14 -8.92
N LYS A 308 -15.17 8.00 -8.56
CA LYS A 308 -16.14 7.16 -9.26
C LYS A 308 -17.53 7.80 -9.36
N VAL A 309 -18.27 7.43 -10.41
CA VAL A 309 -19.69 7.74 -10.60
C VAL A 309 -20.44 6.49 -11.08
N ASN A 310 -21.53 6.16 -10.41
CA ASN A 310 -22.34 4.95 -10.59
C ASN A 310 -21.47 3.67 -10.60
N GLY A 311 -20.47 3.60 -9.72
CA GLY A 311 -19.50 2.49 -9.63
C GLY A 311 -18.36 2.53 -10.65
N ASN A 312 -18.47 3.33 -11.71
CA ASN A 312 -17.47 3.43 -12.78
C ASN A 312 -16.42 4.50 -12.46
N GLN A 313 -15.22 4.35 -13.00
CA GLN A 313 -14.20 5.41 -12.98
C GLN A 313 -14.69 6.67 -13.70
N LEU A 314 -14.19 7.83 -13.29
CA LEU A 314 -14.49 9.08 -13.97
C LEU A 314 -13.84 9.11 -15.35
N THR A 315 -14.44 9.86 -16.28
CA THR A 315 -13.90 10.08 -17.62
C THR A 315 -13.92 11.58 -17.97
N ASP A 316 -13.23 11.94 -19.05
CA ASP A 316 -13.26 13.27 -19.65
C ASP A 316 -13.00 14.39 -18.62
N LYS A 317 -13.85 15.42 -18.61
CA LYS A 317 -13.77 16.59 -17.72
C LYS A 317 -13.91 16.28 -16.23
N ASP A 318 -14.35 15.07 -15.87
CA ASP A 318 -14.55 14.66 -14.48
C ASP A 318 -13.32 13.89 -13.95
N PHE A 319 -12.50 13.32 -14.83
CA PHE A 319 -11.28 12.58 -14.49
C PHE A 319 -10.08 13.50 -14.23
N PRO A 320 -9.24 13.24 -13.20
CA PRO A 320 -9.24 12.05 -12.36
C PRO A 320 -10.13 12.13 -11.12
N LEU A 321 -10.33 13.34 -10.57
CA LEU A 321 -11.10 13.57 -9.36
C LEU A 321 -12.11 14.70 -9.55
N ARG A 322 -13.28 14.56 -8.91
CA ARG A 322 -14.35 15.57 -8.95
C ARG A 322 -14.83 15.93 -7.56
N LEU A 323 -14.93 17.22 -7.29
CA LEU A 323 -15.56 17.72 -6.07
C LEU A 323 -17.08 17.61 -6.21
N VAL A 324 -17.71 16.87 -5.29
CA VAL A 324 -19.16 16.62 -5.25
C VAL A 324 -19.65 16.66 -3.81
N GLY A 325 -20.95 16.82 -3.61
CA GLY A 325 -21.52 16.77 -2.26
C GLY A 325 -22.64 17.74 -1.98
N SER A 326 -23.33 17.51 -0.86
CA SER A 326 -24.35 18.43 -0.37
C SER A 326 -23.70 19.65 0.29
N GLY A 327 -24.21 20.85 0.00
CA GLY A 327 -23.68 22.11 0.52
C GLY A 327 -22.78 22.86 -0.46
N LEU A 328 -22.38 22.21 -1.55
CA LEU A 328 -21.74 22.88 -2.67
C LEU A 328 -22.79 23.61 -3.52
N ASP A 329 -22.46 24.82 -3.95
CA ASP A 329 -23.13 25.43 -5.07
C ASP A 329 -22.75 24.70 -6.38
N GLY A 330 -23.61 24.74 -7.40
CA GLY A 330 -23.38 24.01 -8.64
C GLY A 330 -22.14 24.45 -9.43
N LYS A 331 -21.54 25.61 -9.12
CA LYS A 331 -20.30 26.10 -9.74
C LYS A 331 -19.07 25.59 -9.01
N GLN A 332 -19.19 25.24 -7.72
CA GLN A 332 -18.13 24.65 -6.92
C GLN A 332 -17.84 23.19 -7.30
N SER A 333 -18.77 22.47 -7.93
CA SER A 333 -18.55 21.08 -8.37
C SER A 333 -17.62 20.98 -9.59
N VAL A 334 -16.32 21.19 -9.36
CA VAL A 334 -15.24 21.13 -10.34
C VAL A 334 -14.78 19.67 -10.53
N GLY A 335 -14.54 19.27 -11.78
CA GLY A 335 -13.96 17.99 -12.16
C GLY A 335 -12.53 18.15 -12.67
N GLY A 336 -11.81 17.04 -12.81
CA GLY A 336 -10.44 17.05 -13.30
C GLY A 336 -9.41 17.59 -12.31
N ILE A 337 -9.71 17.49 -11.01
CA ILE A 337 -8.86 17.98 -9.92
C ILE A 337 -7.57 17.16 -9.86
N VAL A 338 -6.44 17.84 -9.92
CA VAL A 338 -5.09 17.25 -9.85
C VAL A 338 -4.25 17.86 -8.72
N LYS A 339 -4.75 18.93 -8.08
CA LYS A 339 -4.03 19.63 -7.02
C LYS A 339 -4.97 20.08 -5.90
N LEU A 340 -4.50 19.98 -4.67
CA LEU A 340 -5.10 20.53 -3.46
C LEU A 340 -4.07 21.43 -2.77
N ILE A 341 -4.44 22.66 -2.47
CA ILE A 341 -3.56 23.64 -1.83
C ILE A 341 -4.27 24.22 -0.60
N LEU A 342 -3.61 24.17 0.55
CA LEU A 342 -4.04 24.82 1.77
C LEU A 342 -3.38 26.19 1.87
N HIS A 343 -4.21 27.23 2.01
CA HIS A 343 -3.76 28.59 2.23
C HIS A 343 -4.08 29.01 3.67
N PHE A 344 -3.06 29.02 4.51
CA PHE A 344 -3.16 29.45 5.90
C PHE A 344 -3.13 30.98 5.98
N ASN A 345 -4.10 31.57 6.69
CA ASN A 345 -4.07 33.01 7.02
C ASN A 345 -3.10 33.25 8.20
N GLU A 346 -2.81 34.51 8.55
CA GLU A 346 -1.88 34.82 9.65
C GLU A 346 -2.25 34.13 10.98
N THR A 347 -3.54 33.98 11.29
CA THR A 347 -4.02 33.31 12.51
C THR A 347 -3.85 31.78 12.46
N ALA A 348 -4.07 31.16 11.31
CA ALA A 348 -3.83 29.73 11.10
C ALA A 348 -2.34 29.41 10.96
N ALA A 349 -1.55 30.34 10.41
CA ALA A 349 -0.09 30.25 10.39
C ALA A 349 0.51 30.38 11.80
N GLU A 350 -0.08 31.23 12.65
CA GLU A 350 0.23 31.27 14.09
C GLU A 350 -0.24 30.00 14.80
N GLY A 351 -1.40 29.44 14.44
CA GLY A 351 -1.90 28.14 14.93
C GLY A 351 -0.99 26.97 14.57
N GLN A 352 -0.38 26.98 13.38
CA GLN A 352 0.69 26.05 12.97
C GLN A 352 1.98 26.25 13.76
N ALA A 353 2.33 27.48 14.11
CA ALA A 353 3.51 27.80 14.91
C ALA A 353 3.28 27.60 16.43
N ALA A 354 2.03 27.42 16.86
CA ALA A 354 1.62 27.35 18.25
C ALA A 354 1.09 25.97 18.65
N THR A 355 1.40 24.90 17.89
CA THR A 355 1.26 23.55 18.41
C THR A 355 2.31 23.36 19.53
N PRO A 356 1.91 23.15 20.79
CA PRO A 356 2.85 22.73 21.82
C PRO A 356 3.47 21.41 21.36
N ALA A 357 4.76 21.21 21.61
CA ALA A 357 5.44 19.93 21.44
C ALA A 357 4.46 18.79 21.78
N VAL A 358 4.14 17.94 20.79
CA VAL A 358 3.28 16.78 21.04
C VAL A 358 3.94 16.00 22.16
N ALA A 359 3.33 16.06 23.35
CA ALA A 359 3.82 15.31 24.48
C ALA A 359 3.73 13.83 24.07
N PRO A 360 4.83 13.06 24.18
CA PRO A 360 4.85 11.71 23.66
C PRO A 360 3.80 10.88 24.39
N ALA A 361 3.13 9.97 23.68
CA ALA A 361 2.39 8.88 24.30
C ALA A 361 3.40 7.90 24.94
N GLY A 362 3.97 8.26 26.09
CA GLY A 362 5.00 7.47 26.77
C GLY A 362 6.04 8.30 27.52
N GLU A 363 7.03 7.63 28.11
CA GLU A 363 8.20 8.29 28.70
C GLU A 363 9.04 8.93 27.59
N GLU A 364 9.36 10.20 27.78
CA GLU A 364 10.10 11.01 26.83
C GLU A 364 11.56 10.52 26.73
N ALA A 365 11.98 10.14 25.52
CA ALA A 365 13.32 9.66 25.24
C ALA A 365 14.20 10.72 24.55
N LEU A 366 13.60 11.58 23.70
CA LEU A 366 14.32 12.59 22.94
C LEU A 366 13.48 13.86 22.73
N LYS A 367 14.10 15.02 22.95
CA LYS A 367 13.57 16.33 22.52
C LYS A 367 14.32 16.89 21.32
N LEU A 368 13.61 17.61 20.47
CA LEU A 368 14.20 18.48 19.46
C LEU A 368 13.55 19.86 19.54
N THR A 369 14.34 20.87 19.91
CA THR A 369 13.86 22.23 20.24
C THR A 369 14.62 23.30 19.44
N GLY A 370 14.21 24.56 19.54
CA GLY A 370 14.97 25.71 19.00
C GLY A 370 14.46 26.27 17.68
N LEU A 371 15.35 26.55 16.72
CA LEU A 371 15.02 27.15 15.41
C LEU A 371 14.38 26.15 14.43
N VAL A 372 13.20 25.68 14.82
CA VAL A 372 12.35 24.77 14.06
C VAL A 372 10.94 25.30 13.96
N ASN A 373 10.20 24.81 12.97
CA ASN A 373 8.80 25.12 12.75
C ASN A 373 7.94 24.47 13.83
N ALA A 374 8.27 23.23 14.23
CA ALA A 374 7.62 22.49 15.30
C ALA A 374 8.64 21.80 16.21
N GLU A 375 8.63 22.13 17.51
CA GLU A 375 9.43 21.40 18.50
C GLU A 375 8.88 19.97 18.65
N GLN A 376 9.78 19.00 18.71
CA GLN A 376 9.43 17.59 18.75
C GLN A 376 9.78 16.96 20.09
N SER A 377 8.98 15.99 20.50
CA SER A 377 9.30 15.09 21.60
C SER A 377 8.85 13.67 21.24
N TRP A 378 9.73 12.69 21.45
CA TRP A 378 9.46 11.29 21.12
C TRP A 378 9.68 10.38 22.32
N SER A 379 8.82 9.38 22.47
CA SER A 379 9.14 8.18 23.26
C SER A 379 10.05 7.24 22.45
N LEU A 380 10.66 6.27 23.13
CA LEU A 380 11.49 5.26 22.46
C LEU A 380 10.67 4.43 21.46
N ASP A 381 9.41 4.12 21.78
CA ASP A 381 8.53 3.34 20.91
C ASP A 381 8.16 4.13 19.65
N MET A 382 7.92 5.44 19.77
CA MET A 382 7.69 6.33 18.62
C MET A 382 8.89 6.34 17.68
N LEU A 383 10.12 6.46 18.21
CA LEU A 383 11.33 6.43 17.39
C LEU A 383 11.51 5.09 16.68
N LYS A 384 11.16 3.97 17.33
CA LYS A 384 11.23 2.63 16.72
C LYS A 384 10.15 2.40 15.66
N ALA A 385 9.08 3.18 15.65
CA ALA A 385 8.01 3.12 14.65
C ALA A 385 8.30 3.96 13.39
N LEU A 386 9.33 4.82 13.42
CA LEU A 386 9.81 5.55 12.24
C LEU A 386 10.59 4.63 11.29
N ASP A 387 11.10 5.18 10.19
CA ASP A 387 11.96 4.45 9.25
C ASP A 387 13.33 4.14 9.90
N VAL A 388 13.41 2.97 10.56
CA VAL A 388 14.61 2.48 11.24
C VAL A 388 15.54 1.80 10.24
N VAL A 389 16.79 2.25 10.21
CA VAL A 389 17.84 1.68 9.36
C VAL A 389 18.88 0.93 10.19
N LYS A 390 19.44 -0.12 9.58
CA LYS A 390 20.59 -0.88 10.10
C LYS A 390 21.80 -0.62 9.23
N LEU A 391 22.79 0.08 9.77
CA LEU A 391 23.99 0.48 9.04
C LEU A 391 25.26 0.05 9.78
N GLN A 392 26.27 -0.36 9.03
CA GLN A 392 27.62 -0.54 9.56
C GLN A 392 28.41 0.75 9.35
N LEU A 393 28.77 1.42 10.45
CA LEU A 393 29.41 2.74 10.44
C LEU A 393 30.77 2.70 11.13
N GLU A 394 31.73 3.45 10.60
CA GLU A 394 33.07 3.54 11.18
C GLU A 394 33.11 4.55 12.33
N HIS A 395 33.30 4.05 13.55
CA HIS A 395 33.49 4.88 14.73
C HIS A 395 34.99 5.22 14.91
N PRO A 396 35.39 6.50 15.09
CA PRO A 396 36.80 6.94 15.07
C PRO A 396 37.74 6.21 16.04
N LYS A 397 37.20 5.71 17.16
CA LYS A 397 37.95 4.97 18.20
C LYS A 397 37.67 3.46 18.25
N LYS A 398 36.63 2.97 17.57
CA LYS A 398 36.15 1.59 17.70
C LYS A 398 36.19 0.81 16.38
N GLY A 399 36.45 1.49 15.26
CA GLY A 399 36.38 0.90 13.92
C GLY A 399 34.93 0.67 13.50
N MET A 400 34.74 -0.22 12.52
CA MET A 400 33.42 -0.59 12.01
C MET A 400 32.55 -1.19 13.12
N THR A 401 31.36 -0.62 13.31
CA THR A 401 30.37 -1.05 14.30
C THR A 401 28.99 -0.98 13.68
N ASP A 402 28.11 -1.93 13.99
CA ASP A 402 26.73 -1.93 13.52
C ASP A 402 25.87 -1.01 14.41
N TYR A 403 25.02 -0.23 13.77
CA TYR A 403 24.09 0.70 14.41
C TYR A 403 22.68 0.48 13.84
N GLU A 404 21.69 0.54 14.72
CA GLU A 404 20.27 0.54 14.39
C GLU A 404 19.65 1.82 14.92
N GLY A 405 18.92 2.56 14.10
CA GLY A 405 18.39 3.86 14.48
C GLY A 405 17.65 4.60 13.38
N VAL A 406 17.24 5.83 13.68
CA VAL A 406 16.57 6.74 12.75
C VAL A 406 17.60 7.74 12.22
N ARG A 407 17.50 8.11 10.94
CA ARG A 407 18.41 9.12 10.37
C ARG A 407 18.14 10.48 11.00
N LEU A 408 19.21 11.15 11.41
CA LEU A 408 19.12 12.45 12.06
C LEU A 408 18.50 13.51 11.14
N ASN A 409 18.78 13.46 9.84
CA ASN A 409 18.16 14.37 8.87
C ASN A 409 16.64 14.19 8.73
N ASP A 410 16.12 12.98 8.93
CA ASP A 410 14.68 12.73 8.86
C ASP A 410 13.98 13.35 10.08
N LEU A 411 14.59 13.23 11.27
CA LEU A 411 14.09 13.89 12.50
C LEU A 411 14.12 15.42 12.39
N LEU A 412 15.18 15.99 11.79
CA LEU A 412 15.26 17.43 11.54
C LEU A 412 14.26 17.89 10.49
N THR A 413 13.98 17.05 9.49
CA THR A 413 12.96 17.32 8.47
C THR A 413 11.56 17.34 9.09
N LEU A 414 11.26 16.38 9.98
CA LEU A 414 9.99 16.34 10.73
C LEU A 414 9.79 17.59 11.58
N ALA A 415 10.86 18.12 12.20
CA ALA A 415 10.77 19.37 12.97
C ALA A 415 10.64 20.63 12.09
N GLY A 416 11.04 20.56 10.82
CA GLY A 416 11.02 21.69 9.88
C GLY A 416 12.02 22.79 10.27
N LEU A 417 13.27 22.69 9.82
CA LEU A 417 14.31 23.69 10.12
C LEU A 417 13.95 25.10 9.62
N LYS A 418 14.14 26.11 10.47
CA LYS A 418 14.02 27.52 10.07
C LYS A 418 15.26 27.98 9.30
N ALA A 419 15.08 28.97 8.43
CA ALA A 419 16.11 29.42 7.49
C ALA A 419 17.37 30.03 8.16
N ASP A 420 17.25 30.44 9.42
CA ASP A 420 18.32 31.01 10.25
C ASP A 420 19.07 29.96 11.08
N ALA A 421 18.68 28.68 11.03
CA ALA A 421 19.39 27.60 11.71
C ALA A 421 20.79 27.37 11.13
N THR A 422 21.80 27.27 12.00
CA THR A 422 23.22 27.15 11.62
C THR A 422 23.97 26.04 12.35
N SER A 423 23.56 25.66 13.56
CA SER A 423 24.18 24.58 14.32
C SER A 423 23.17 23.76 15.11
N LEU A 424 23.62 22.60 15.59
CA LEU A 424 22.88 21.68 16.46
C LEU A 424 23.68 21.48 17.75
N ILE A 425 23.02 21.60 18.90
CA ILE A 425 23.57 21.23 20.20
C ILE A 425 22.92 19.92 20.65
N PHE A 426 23.74 18.90 20.86
CA PHE A 426 23.33 17.60 21.36
C PHE A 426 23.63 17.52 22.85
N THR A 427 22.63 17.17 23.67
CA THR A 427 22.76 17.06 25.12
C THR A 427 22.51 15.63 25.57
N ALA A 428 23.42 15.11 26.39
CA ALA A 428 23.31 13.80 27.04
C ALA A 428 22.62 13.89 28.41
N ALA A 429 22.16 12.75 28.91
CA ALA A 429 21.53 12.62 30.23
C ALA A 429 22.45 13.03 31.39
N ASP A 430 23.77 12.95 31.22
CA ASP A 430 24.77 13.39 32.20
C ASP A 430 25.11 14.90 32.11
N GLY A 431 24.46 15.63 31.18
CA GLY A 431 24.69 17.05 30.93
C GLY A 431 25.85 17.35 29.98
N PHE A 432 26.51 16.34 29.41
CA PHE A 432 27.49 16.57 28.35
C PHE A 432 26.83 17.16 27.10
N THR A 433 27.47 18.15 26.48
CA THR A 433 26.99 18.78 25.26
C THR A 433 28.03 18.74 24.14
N ALA A 434 27.60 18.50 22.91
CA ALA A 434 28.41 18.67 21.71
C ALA A 434 27.68 19.55 20.69
N GLU A 435 28.40 20.50 20.09
CA GLU A 435 27.87 21.37 19.04
C GLU A 435 28.42 20.95 17.66
N VAL A 436 27.55 20.87 16.65
CA VAL A 436 27.91 20.52 15.27
C VAL A 436 27.25 21.50 14.31
N LYS A 437 27.94 21.87 13.22
CA LYS A 437 27.33 22.71 12.18
C LYS A 437 26.21 21.95 11.49
N LEU A 438 25.09 22.62 11.27
CA LEU A 438 23.93 22.03 10.61
C LEU A 438 24.29 21.52 9.20
N ALA A 439 25.10 22.27 8.45
CA ALA A 439 25.54 21.87 7.12
C ALA A 439 26.32 20.54 7.10
N ASP A 440 27.13 20.28 8.14
CA ASP A 440 27.90 19.03 8.24
C ASP A 440 26.98 17.84 8.54
N VAL A 441 25.93 18.06 9.34
CA VAL A 441 24.88 17.06 9.61
C VAL A 441 24.02 16.79 8.38
N GLN A 442 23.63 17.84 7.65
CA GLN A 442 22.88 17.71 6.39
C GLN A 442 23.67 16.99 5.30
N ALA A 443 24.99 17.18 5.24
CA ALA A 443 25.86 16.44 4.34
C ALA A 443 26.01 14.95 4.74
N CYS A 444 25.85 14.63 6.01
CA CYS A 444 25.97 13.29 6.56
C CYS A 444 24.65 12.50 6.43
N LYS A 445 24.45 11.87 5.27
CA LYS A 445 23.24 11.07 5.00
C LYS A 445 23.04 9.90 5.97
N ASP A 446 24.14 9.34 6.49
CA ASP A 446 24.16 8.18 7.38
C ASP A 446 24.36 8.53 8.85
N CYS A 447 24.19 9.80 9.22
CA CYS A 447 24.18 10.20 10.62
C CYS A 447 22.87 9.74 11.28
N LEU A 448 22.98 9.02 12.40
CA LEU A 448 21.85 8.39 13.08
C LEU A 448 21.70 8.88 14.52
N VAL A 449 20.44 8.96 14.95
CA VAL A 449 20.08 8.73 16.35
C VAL A 449 19.85 7.23 16.50
N ALA A 450 20.84 6.54 17.07
CA ALA A 450 20.89 5.10 17.23
C ALA A 450 20.36 4.65 18.59
N PHE A 451 19.72 3.47 18.59
CA PHE A 451 19.28 2.79 19.79
C PHE A 451 20.46 2.08 20.46
N ASP A 452 20.51 2.11 21.78
CA ASP A 452 21.44 1.31 22.59
C ASP A 452 20.71 0.16 23.29
N ASP A 453 21.46 -0.87 23.68
CA ASP A 453 20.89 -2.10 24.27
C ASP A 453 20.20 -1.86 25.62
N ASP A 454 20.58 -0.78 26.31
CA ASP A 454 20.00 -0.36 27.59
C ASP A 454 18.75 0.52 27.44
N GLY A 455 18.28 0.75 26.21
CA GLY A 455 17.13 1.59 25.89
C GLY A 455 17.45 3.08 25.78
N SER A 456 18.70 3.50 25.98
CA SER A 456 19.13 4.86 25.73
C SER A 456 19.39 5.14 24.25
N LEU A 457 19.52 6.42 23.91
CA LEU A 457 19.85 6.87 22.56
C LEU A 457 21.32 7.31 22.49
N LYS A 458 21.94 7.15 21.32
CA LYS A 458 23.31 7.62 21.05
C LYS A 458 23.43 8.15 19.63
N LEU A 459 24.36 9.07 19.39
CA LEU A 459 24.66 9.53 18.04
C LEU A 459 25.68 8.63 17.37
N ALA A 460 25.39 8.29 16.11
CA ALA A 460 26.35 7.69 15.20
C ALA A 460 26.62 8.66 14.05
N MET A 461 27.82 9.25 14.02
CA MET A 461 28.17 10.38 13.14
C MET A 461 29.42 10.04 12.30
N PRO A 462 29.30 9.15 11.29
CA PRO A 462 30.44 8.68 10.50
C PRO A 462 31.18 9.86 9.86
N GLY A 463 32.52 9.80 9.88
CA GLY A 463 33.38 10.87 9.36
C GLY A 463 33.53 12.10 10.26
N MET A 464 32.85 12.15 11.41
CA MET A 464 33.00 13.22 12.40
C MET A 464 33.84 12.81 13.60
N ASP A 465 34.37 13.80 14.33
CA ASP A 465 35.20 13.56 15.52
C ASP A 465 34.45 12.79 16.61
N SER A 466 35.15 11.94 17.36
CA SER A 466 34.54 11.12 18.41
C SER A 466 33.82 11.93 19.51
N GLY A 467 34.12 13.22 19.68
CA GLY A 467 33.46 14.11 20.64
C GLY A 467 32.00 14.41 20.32
N VAL A 468 31.57 14.22 19.07
CA VAL A 468 30.17 14.45 18.64
C VAL A 468 29.33 13.16 18.65
N TRP A 469 29.93 12.02 18.99
CA TRP A 469 29.24 10.73 19.16
C TRP A 469 28.66 10.64 20.58
N VAL A 470 27.70 11.53 20.85
CA VAL A 470 27.06 11.69 22.16
C VAL A 470 26.35 10.40 22.56
N LYS A 471 26.57 9.93 23.79
CA LYS A 471 25.86 8.77 24.37
C LYS A 471 24.77 9.26 25.30
N THR A 472 23.78 8.41 25.57
CA THR A 472 22.63 8.77 26.43
C THR A 472 21.99 10.09 26.00
N LEU A 473 21.84 10.30 24.69
CA LEU A 473 21.28 11.50 24.09
C LEU A 473 19.84 11.69 24.58
N THR A 474 19.51 12.89 25.04
CA THR A 474 18.16 13.25 25.51
C THR A 474 17.60 14.48 24.81
N GLN A 475 18.46 15.34 24.23
CA GLN A 475 18.01 16.55 23.56
C GLN A 475 18.89 16.93 22.37
N ILE A 476 18.23 17.45 21.34
CA ILE A 476 18.81 18.14 20.20
C ILE A 476 18.25 19.57 20.23
N GLU A 477 19.09 20.58 20.20
CA GLU A 477 18.66 21.97 20.08
C GLU A 477 19.19 22.57 18.78
N VAL A 478 18.29 23.07 17.93
CA VAL A 478 18.62 23.76 16.69
C VAL A 478 18.87 25.24 16.99
N LYS A 479 20.04 25.74 16.58
CA LYS A 479 20.54 27.07 16.90
C LYS A 479 20.70 27.98 15.70
#